data_AF-A0A2V9XEQ7-F1
#
_entry.id   AF-A0A2V9XEQ7-F1
#
_cell.length_a   1.000
_cell.length_b   1.000
_cell.length_c   1.000
_cell.angle_alpha   90.00
_cell.angle_beta   90.00
_cell.angle_gamma   90.00
#
_symmetry.space_group_name_H-M   'P 1'
#
loop_
_entity.id
_entity.type
_entity.pdbx_description
1 polymer ?
#
loop_
_entity_poly.entity_id
_entity_poly.type
_entity_poly.pdbx_seq_one_letter_code
_entity_poly.pdbx_strand_id
1 'polypeptide(L)'
;MWFHRLPTKNFVSHTVADYTAILKLIETRFKLANLSKRAAAQVDMSEFFDFTNPPWMTPPSSPLQDTTKLCNYPCNKCRNATTTG
;
A
#
# COMPACT_ATOMS: atom_id res chain seq x y z
N MET A 1 -5.92 0.71 -14.95
CA MET A 1 -6.38 1.54 -13.82
C MET A 1 -5.33 1.45 -12.73
N TRP A 2 -4.61 2.53 -12.46
CA TRP A 2 -3.41 2.50 -11.60
C TRP A 2 -3.78 3.02 -10.19
N PHE A 3 -3.88 2.10 -9.22
CA PHE A 3 -4.40 2.32 -7.86
C PHE A 3 -3.62 3.35 -7.01
N HIS A 4 -2.42 3.76 -7.42
CA HIS A 4 -1.49 4.55 -6.60
C HIS A 4 -1.86 6.03 -6.45
N ARG A 5 -2.88 6.53 -7.17
CA ARG A 5 -3.27 7.95 -7.12
C ARG A 5 -4.30 8.28 -6.04
N LEU A 6 -4.95 7.25 -5.52
CA LEU A 6 -6.09 7.31 -4.63
C LEU A 6 -5.76 7.51 -3.14
N PRO A 7 -4.52 7.28 -2.62
CA PRO A 7 -4.27 7.44 -1.19
C PRO A 7 -4.53 8.87 -0.71
N THR A 8 -5.15 9.02 0.46
CA THR A 8 -5.22 10.31 1.14
C THR A 8 -3.81 10.80 1.51
N LYS A 9 -3.49 12.03 1.14
CA LYS A 9 -2.12 12.56 1.23
C LYS A 9 -1.68 12.70 2.69
N ASN A 10 -0.54 12.09 3.04
CA ASN A 10 0.07 12.15 4.37
C ASN A 10 -0.86 11.71 5.52
N PHE A 11 -1.80 10.82 5.24
CA PHE A 11 -2.78 10.36 6.21
C PHE A 11 -2.33 9.05 6.87
N VAL A 12 -2.39 9.02 8.20
CA VAL A 12 -2.12 7.83 9.02
C VAL A 12 -3.32 7.62 9.93
N SER A 13 -3.98 6.47 9.78
CA SER A 13 -5.08 6.08 10.65
C SER A 13 -4.56 5.28 11.84
N HIS A 14 -5.16 5.52 13.01
CA HIS A 14 -4.92 4.77 14.25
C HIS A 14 -6.09 3.85 14.62
N THR A 15 -7.06 3.70 13.70
CA THR A 15 -8.19 2.80 13.88
C THR A 15 -7.69 1.36 13.82
N VAL A 16 -8.00 0.56 14.85
CA VAL A 16 -7.57 -0.84 14.91
C VAL A 16 -8.27 -1.62 13.79
N ALA A 17 -7.50 -2.17 12.87
CA ALA A 17 -7.97 -2.95 11.74
C ALA A 17 -7.19 -4.27 11.62
N ASP A 18 -7.90 -5.37 11.46
CA ASP A 18 -7.32 -6.69 11.18
C ASP A 18 -7.30 -6.96 9.66
N TYR A 19 -6.67 -8.05 9.22
CA TYR A 19 -6.68 -8.48 7.80
C TYR A 19 -8.09 -8.58 7.18
N THR A 20 -9.12 -8.85 8.00
CA THR A 20 -10.51 -8.88 7.55
C THR A 20 -11.06 -7.50 7.13
N ALA A 21 -10.40 -6.39 7.50
CA ALA A 21 -10.75 -5.05 7.03
C ALA A 21 -10.51 -4.87 5.52
N ILE A 22 -9.55 -5.61 4.94
CA ILE A 22 -9.32 -5.65 3.48
C ILE A 22 -10.54 -6.24 2.77
N LEU A 23 -11.10 -7.33 3.30
CA LEU A 23 -12.32 -7.92 2.76
C LEU A 23 -13.48 -6.92 2.84
N LYS A 24 -13.59 -6.21 3.97
CA LYS A 24 -14.59 -5.16 4.15
C LYS A 24 -14.50 -4.01 3.16
N LEU A 25 -13.28 -3.58 2.82
CA LEU A 25 -13.07 -2.55 1.80
C LEU A 25 -13.61 -3.02 0.45
N ILE A 26 -13.31 -4.25 0.04
CA ILE A 26 -13.78 -4.81 -1.24
C ILE A 26 -15.31 -4.90 -1.23
N GLU A 27 -15.89 -5.44 -0.16
CA GLU A 27 -17.35 -5.57 0.01
C GLU A 27 -18.04 -4.20 -0.11
N THR A 28 -17.52 -3.18 0.56
CA THR A 28 -18.09 -1.82 0.57
C THR A 28 -17.92 -1.12 -0.78
N ARG A 29 -16.77 -1.28 -1.45
CA ARG A 29 -16.49 -0.65 -2.75
C ARG A 29 -17.33 -1.22 -3.88
N PHE A 30 -17.56 -2.53 -3.88
CA PHE A 30 -18.32 -3.22 -4.91
C PHE A 30 -19.78 -3.50 -4.53
N LYS A 31 -20.24 -2.99 -3.37
CA LYS A 31 -21.60 -3.18 -2.85
C LYS A 31 -21.99 -4.66 -2.71
N LEU A 32 -21.05 -5.46 -2.22
CA LEU A 32 -21.24 -6.89 -1.96
C LEU A 32 -21.70 -7.12 -0.52
N ALA A 33 -22.41 -8.23 -0.29
CA ALA A 33 -22.75 -8.67 1.06
C ALA A 33 -21.51 -9.20 1.79
N ASN A 34 -21.47 -9.05 3.12
CA ASN A 34 -20.32 -9.50 3.90
C ASN A 34 -20.22 -11.03 3.91
N LEU A 35 -19.06 -11.57 3.59
CA LEU A 35 -18.85 -13.02 3.53
C LEU A 35 -18.75 -13.67 4.92
N SER A 36 -18.43 -12.89 5.96
CA SER A 36 -18.36 -13.39 7.34
C SER A 36 -18.82 -12.36 8.36
N LYS A 37 -19.28 -12.83 9.52
CA LYS A 37 -19.62 -11.96 10.68
C LYS A 37 -18.40 -11.17 11.18
N ARG A 38 -17.19 -11.73 11.03
CA ARG A 38 -15.94 -11.05 11.43
C ARG A 38 -15.62 -9.88 10.50
N ALA A 39 -15.77 -10.08 9.19
CA ALA A 39 -15.71 -8.98 8.23
C ALA A 39 -16.78 -7.94 8.59
N ALA A 40 -18.04 -8.36 8.81
CA ALA A 40 -19.14 -7.46 9.17
C ALA A 40 -18.83 -6.48 10.33
N ALA A 41 -18.03 -6.90 11.31
CA ALA A 41 -17.64 -6.12 12.48
C ALA A 41 -16.36 -5.27 12.30
N GLN A 42 -15.65 -5.40 11.17
CA GLN A 42 -14.45 -4.60 10.91
C GLN A 42 -14.78 -3.20 10.40
N VAL A 43 -13.83 -2.31 10.66
CA VAL A 43 -13.86 -0.92 10.21
C VAL A 43 -13.72 -0.83 8.69
N ASP A 44 -14.41 0.14 8.10
CA ASP A 44 -14.27 0.45 6.68
C ASP A 44 -12.98 1.24 6.45
N MET A 45 -12.15 0.78 5.52
CA MET A 45 -10.87 1.40 5.19
C MET A 45 -11.00 2.49 4.11
N SER A 46 -12.20 3.04 3.91
CA SER A 46 -12.44 4.11 2.94
C SER A 46 -11.71 5.41 3.28
N GLU A 47 -11.35 5.64 4.55
CA GLU A 47 -10.57 6.81 5.00
C GLU A 47 -9.16 6.93 4.37
N PHE A 48 -8.59 5.81 3.92
CA PHE A 48 -7.28 5.79 3.28
C PHE A 48 -7.32 6.21 1.81
N PHE A 49 -8.50 6.29 1.20
CA PHE A 49 -8.63 6.46 -0.23
C PHE A 49 -9.64 7.56 -0.60
N ASP A 50 -9.14 8.63 -1.22
CA ASP A 50 -10.00 9.61 -1.86
C ASP A 50 -10.24 9.22 -3.33
N PHE A 51 -11.44 8.69 -3.57
CA PHE A 51 -11.88 8.29 -4.91
C PHE A 51 -12.55 9.43 -5.69
N THR A 52 -12.80 10.58 -5.05
CA THR A 52 -13.47 11.73 -5.64
C THR A 52 -12.48 12.80 -6.09
N ASN A 53 -11.47 13.09 -5.29
CA ASN A 53 -10.41 14.03 -5.59
C ASN A 53 -9.03 13.43 -5.27
N PRO A 54 -8.51 12.52 -6.12
CA PRO A 54 -7.29 11.80 -5.82
C PRO A 54 -6.10 12.77 -5.71
N PRO A 55 -5.45 12.90 -4.54
CA PRO A 55 -4.46 13.95 -4.33
C PRO A 55 -3.12 13.66 -5.03
N TRP A 56 -2.89 12.42 -5.46
CA TRP A 56 -1.70 12.00 -6.19
C TRP A 56 -1.98 11.71 -7.66
N MET A 57 -2.77 12.57 -8.30
CA MET A 57 -3.01 12.51 -9.74
C MET A 57 -1.71 12.62 -10.56
N THR A 58 -0.73 13.37 -10.07
CA THR A 58 0.62 13.44 -10.63
C THR A 58 1.59 12.78 -9.65
N PRO A 59 2.14 11.59 -9.96
CA PRO A 59 3.04 10.91 -9.05
C PRO A 59 4.33 11.74 -8.86
N PRO A 60 4.88 11.81 -7.64
CA PRO A 60 6.18 12.41 -7.42
C PRO A 60 7.26 11.60 -8.15
N SER A 61 8.35 12.27 -8.53
CA SER A 61 9.52 11.58 -9.08
C SER A 61 10.02 10.57 -8.05
N SER A 62 10.13 9.31 -8.47
CA SER A 62 10.69 8.27 -7.61
C SER A 62 12.18 8.57 -7.38
N PRO A 63 12.71 8.30 -6.18
CA PRO A 63 14.16 8.35 -5.99
C PRO A 63 14.84 7.39 -6.97
N LEU A 64 15.99 7.80 -7.51
CA LEU A 64 16.78 6.92 -8.35
C LEU A 64 17.08 5.64 -7.57
N GLN A 65 16.75 4.49 -8.17
CA GLN A 65 17.18 3.22 -7.62
C GLN A 65 18.71 3.18 -7.69
N ASP A 66 19.36 2.81 -6.60
CA ASP A 66 20.81 2.66 -6.56
C ASP A 66 21.22 1.40 -7.35
N THR A 67 21.60 1.59 -8.61
CA THR A 67 22.05 0.53 -9.53
C THR A 67 23.51 0.16 -9.36
N THR A 68 24.24 0.82 -8.45
CA THR A 68 25.66 0.50 -8.16
C THR A 68 25.82 -0.75 -7.28
N LYS A 69 24.70 -1.32 -6.78
CA LYS A 69 24.70 -2.51 -5.92
C LYS A 69 24.49 -3.76 -6.76
N LEU A 70 25.27 -4.79 -6.46
CA LEU A 70 25.12 -6.11 -7.10
C LEU A 70 23.74 -6.69 -6.77
N CYS A 71 22.98 -7.06 -7.80
CA CYS A 71 21.77 -7.87 -7.69
C CYS A 71 22.16 -9.33 -7.41
N ASN A 72 22.55 -9.66 -6.18
CA ASN A 72 22.83 -11.03 -5.78
C ASN A 72 21.77 -11.52 -4.77
N TYR A 73 21.08 -12.61 -5.09
CA TYR A 73 20.24 -13.34 -4.16
C TYR A 73 21.12 -14.29 -3.33
N PRO A 74 21.01 -14.36 -2.00
CA PRO A 74 20.01 -13.75 -1.12
C PRO A 74 20.55 -12.47 -0.46
N CYS A 75 19.93 -11.33 -0.73
CA CYS A 75 20.43 -10.03 -0.27
C CYS A 75 19.99 -9.73 1.18
N ASN A 76 20.86 -10.00 2.17
CA ASN A 76 20.70 -9.48 3.52
C ASN A 76 21.39 -8.12 3.65
N LYS A 77 20.72 -7.10 3.10
CA LYS A 77 21.10 -5.69 3.07
C LYS A 77 22.20 -5.40 2.04
N CYS A 78 21.79 -4.69 0.99
CA CYS A 78 22.67 -4.01 0.05
C CYS A 78 23.65 -3.11 0.81
N ARG A 79 24.83 -3.61 1.18
CA ARG A 79 26.17 -2.97 1.11
C ARG A 79 27.22 -3.75 1.92
N ASN A 80 28.30 -4.11 1.24
CA ASN A 80 29.73 -4.04 1.62
C ASN A 80 30.47 -5.21 0.93
N ALA A 81 31.66 -5.12 0.35
CA ALA A 81 32.51 -4.07 -0.20
C ALA A 81 33.60 -4.86 -0.98
N THR A 82 34.12 -4.29 -2.07
CA THR A 82 35.47 -4.44 -2.63
C THR A 82 36.30 -5.71 -2.35
N THR A 83 36.66 -6.44 -3.42
CA THR A 83 38.04 -6.95 -3.69
C THR A 83 38.09 -7.42 -5.14
N THR A 84 38.69 -6.67 -6.06
CA THR A 84 40.10 -6.76 -6.51
C THR A 84 40.44 -8.11 -7.14
N GLY A 85 40.81 -8.08 -8.42
CA GLY A 85 41.30 -9.20 -9.22
C GLY A 85 41.19 -8.87 -10.70
#